data_AF-A0A536M2N5-F1
#
_entry.id   AF-A0A536M2N5-F1
#
_cell.length_a   1.000
_cell.length_b   1.000
_cell.length_c   1.000
_cell.angle_alpha   90.00
_cell.angle_beta   90.00
_cell.angle_gamma   90.00
#
_symmetry.space_group_name_H-M   'P 1'
#
loop_
_entity.id
_entity.type
_entity.pdbx_description
1 polymer ?
#
loop_
_entity_poly.entity_id
_entity_poly.type
_entity_poly.pdbx_seq_one_letter_code
_entity_poly.pdbx_strand_id
1 'polypeptide(L)'
;MALPMVKAAVEDLTRAHRELLRLVDSLSEGDWDRPVPYGDWTVKDLVAHVTGDMSPGWAGLILAGVLTPEFIVDMGKGYDARTANAANVEERKRWTREDLRQMLFEAHDAMI
;
A
#
# COMPACT_ATOMS: atom_id res chain seq x y z
N MET A 1 22.66 17.99 2.60
CA MET A 1 22.40 17.03 3.70
C MET A 1 21.23 16.06 3.42
N ALA A 2 20.62 16.04 2.22
CA ALA A 2 19.48 15.15 1.94
C ALA A 2 19.84 13.67 1.76
N LEU A 3 21.06 13.36 1.28
CA LEU A 3 21.47 12.00 0.93
C LEU A 3 21.43 10.99 2.10
N PRO A 4 21.92 11.29 3.32
CA PRO A 4 21.82 10.35 4.44
C PRO A 4 20.37 10.06 4.88
N MET A 5 19.53 11.09 4.92
CA MET A 5 18.11 10.93 5.30
C MET A 5 17.35 10.11 4.26
N VAL A 6 17.60 10.35 2.97
CA VAL A 6 17.00 9.58 1.87
C VAL A 6 17.43 8.11 1.95
N LYS A 7 18.71 7.82 2.18
CA LYS A 7 19.19 6.45 2.36
C LYS A 7 18.49 5.74 3.53
N ALA A 8 18.41 6.39 4.68
CA ALA A 8 17.73 5.83 5.84
C ALA A 8 16.24 5.54 5.54
N ALA A 9 15.54 6.45 4.85
CA ALA A 9 14.14 6.24 4.48
C ALA A 9 13.95 5.06 3.51
N VAL A 10 14.86 4.87 2.54
CA VAL A 10 14.81 3.73 1.61
C VAL A 10 15.09 2.41 2.33
N GLU A 11 16.08 2.38 3.22
CA GLU A 11 16.40 1.21 4.04
C GLU A 11 15.22 0.82 4.95
N ASP A 12 14.57 1.81 5.57
CA ASP A 12 13.40 1.62 6.40
C ASP A 12 12.21 1.09 5.61
N LEU A 13 11.93 1.67 4.43
CA LEU A 13 10.86 1.21 3.54
C LEU A 13 11.09 -0.22 3.07
N THR A 14 12.33 -0.55 2.69
CA THR A 14 12.71 -1.91 2.26
C THR A 14 12.52 -2.92 3.38
N ARG A 15 12.91 -2.56 4.60
CA ARG A 15 12.72 -3.43 5.77
C ARG A 15 11.23 -3.64 6.07
N ALA A 16 10.45 -2.57 6.14
CA ALA A 16 9.02 -2.63 6.40
C ALA A 16 8.27 -3.46 5.34
N HIS A 17 8.63 -3.31 4.06
CA HIS A 17 8.08 -4.10 2.97
C HIS A 17 8.37 -5.60 3.14
N ARG A 18 9.63 -5.97 3.43
CA ARG A 18 10.00 -7.38 3.67
C ARG A 18 9.31 -7.98 4.88
N GLU A 19 9.13 -7.20 5.95
CA GLU A 19 8.39 -7.63 7.14
C GLU A 19 6.91 -7.84 6.82
N LEU A 20 6.29 -6.92 6.09
CA LEU A 20 4.90 -7.04 5.66
C LEU A 20 4.68 -8.27 4.77
N LEU A 21 5.55 -8.51 3.77
CA LEU A 21 5.46 -9.72 2.94
C LEU A 21 5.54 -10.99 3.78
N ARG A 22 6.48 -11.07 4.72
CA ARG A 22 6.61 -12.25 5.60
C ARG A 22 5.35 -12.46 6.45
N LEU A 23 4.73 -11.38 6.92
CA LEU A 23 3.47 -11.48 7.66
C LEU A 23 2.35 -12.00 6.77
N VAL A 24 2.21 -11.48 5.55
CA VAL A 24 1.21 -11.95 4.58
C VAL A 24 1.42 -13.41 4.21
N ASP A 25 2.67 -13.81 3.94
CA ASP A 25 3.05 -15.19 3.61
C ASP A 25 2.82 -16.16 4.80
N SER A 26 2.70 -15.64 6.04
CA SER A 26 2.44 -16.44 7.24
C SER A 26 0.95 -16.65 7.55
N LEU A 27 0.04 -15.96 6.86
CA LEU A 27 -1.39 -16.04 7.10
C LEU A 27 -1.94 -17.40 6.67
N SER A 28 -2.70 -18.05 7.58
CA SER A 28 -3.46 -19.24 7.22
C SER A 28 -4.68 -18.89 6.34
N GLU A 29 -5.28 -19.88 5.68
CA GLU A 29 -6.49 -19.63 4.86
C GLU A 29 -7.63 -18.97 5.65
N GLY A 30 -7.79 -19.32 6.93
CA GLY A 30 -8.83 -18.75 7.79
C GLY A 30 -8.51 -17.35 8.31
N ASP A 31 -7.23 -16.94 8.33
CA ASP A 31 -6.84 -15.60 8.76
C ASP A 31 -7.31 -14.52 7.79
N TRP A 32 -7.36 -14.83 6.49
CA TRP A 32 -7.75 -13.87 5.46
C TRP A 32 -9.17 -13.35 5.63
N ASP A 33 -10.08 -14.20 6.10
CA ASP A 33 -11.50 -13.86 6.27
C ASP A 33 -11.80 -13.35 7.70
N ARG A 34 -10.78 -13.32 8.57
CA ARG A 34 -10.91 -12.80 9.93
C ARG A 34 -11.20 -11.29 9.89
N PRO A 35 -12.16 -10.78 10.67
CA PRO A 35 -12.42 -9.34 10.75
C PRO A 35 -11.24 -8.60 11.40
N VAL A 36 -10.98 -7.38 10.93
CA VAL A 36 -10.08 -6.44 11.62
C VAL A 36 -10.85 -5.71 12.73
N PRO A 37 -10.19 -5.21 13.80
CA PRO A 37 -10.89 -4.65 14.96
C PRO A 37 -11.54 -3.27 14.71
N TYR A 38 -11.46 -2.73 13.49
CA TYR A 38 -11.96 -1.41 13.13
C TYR A 38 -12.74 -1.44 11.81
N GLY A 39 -14.06 -1.59 11.93
CA GLY A 39 -14.99 -1.55 10.79
C GLY A 39 -15.33 -2.94 10.22
N ASP A 40 -15.89 -2.95 9.03
CA ASP A 40 -16.46 -4.16 8.39
C ASP A 40 -15.45 -4.90 7.49
N TRP A 41 -14.16 -4.59 7.62
CA TRP A 41 -13.11 -5.17 6.80
C TRP A 41 -12.62 -6.51 7.35
N THR A 42 -12.21 -7.38 6.43
CA THR A 42 -11.43 -8.58 6.72
C THR A 42 -9.93 -8.29 6.62
N VAL A 43 -9.08 -9.24 7.02
CA VAL A 43 -7.63 -9.16 6.75
C VAL A 43 -7.37 -9.06 5.24
N LYS A 44 -8.15 -9.75 4.40
CA LYS A 44 -8.05 -9.63 2.93
C LYS A 44 -8.28 -8.19 2.46
N ASP A 45 -9.29 -7.51 3.00
CA ASP A 45 -9.59 -6.12 2.66
C ASP A 45 -8.48 -5.17 3.12
N LEU A 46 -7.90 -5.43 4.30
CA LEU A 46 -6.75 -4.66 4.79
C LEU A 46 -5.52 -4.84 3.91
N VAL A 47 -5.20 -6.07 3.48
CA VAL A 47 -4.10 -6.32 2.55
C VAL A 47 -4.38 -5.65 1.20
N ALA A 48 -5.62 -5.69 0.70
CA ALA A 48 -6.02 -5.00 -0.53
C ALA A 48 -5.82 -3.48 -0.46
N HIS A 49 -6.19 -2.86 0.67
CA HIS A 49 -5.96 -1.45 0.91
C HIS A 49 -4.47 -1.10 0.82
N VAL A 50 -3.63 -1.85 1.55
CA VAL A 50 -2.19 -1.59 1.62
C VAL A 50 -1.53 -1.79 0.25
N THR A 51 -1.86 -2.88 -0.46
CA THR A 51 -1.35 -3.12 -1.81
C THR A 51 -1.74 -2.00 -2.78
N GLY A 52 -2.96 -1.47 -2.69
CA GLY A 52 -3.42 -0.39 -3.56
C GLY A 52 -2.67 0.93 -3.36
N ASP A 53 -2.33 1.27 -2.11
CA ASP A 53 -1.53 2.48 -1.83
C ASP A 53 -0.06 2.33 -2.24
N MET A 54 0.40 1.10 -2.45
CA MET A 54 1.78 0.79 -2.82
C MET A 54 1.99 0.59 -4.33
N SER A 55 0.95 0.38 -5.16
CA SER A 55 1.11 0.08 -6.60
C SER A 55 0.13 0.85 -7.53
N PRO A 56 0.60 1.75 -8.43
CA PRO A 56 1.92 2.37 -8.50
C PRO A 56 1.95 3.45 -7.41
N GLY A 57 2.52 3.13 -6.25
CA GLY A 57 2.32 3.90 -5.04
C GLY A 57 2.69 5.38 -5.18
N TRP A 58 2.27 6.18 -4.21
CA TRP A 58 2.48 7.63 -4.18
C TRP A 58 3.92 8.04 -4.48
N ALA A 59 4.91 7.28 -3.97
CA ALA A 59 6.33 7.53 -4.23
C ALA A 59 6.69 7.44 -5.72
N GLY A 60 6.17 6.45 -6.45
CA GLY A 60 6.45 6.30 -7.87
C GLY A 60 5.85 7.42 -8.71
N LEU A 61 4.65 7.88 -8.35
CA LEU A 61 4.00 9.02 -9.01
C LEU A 61 4.69 10.36 -8.70
N ILE A 62 5.29 10.51 -7.52
CA ILE A 62 6.16 11.65 -7.20
C ILE A 62 7.42 11.61 -8.07
N LEU A 63 8.09 10.45 -8.16
CA LEU A 63 9.30 10.29 -8.98
C LEU A 63 9.04 10.51 -10.48
N ALA A 64 7.86 10.10 -10.97
CA ALA A 64 7.43 10.33 -12.34
C ALA A 64 7.02 11.79 -12.63
N GLY A 65 7.03 12.67 -11.61
CA GLY A 65 6.63 14.08 -11.75
C GLY A 65 5.12 14.28 -11.92
N VAL A 66 4.32 13.23 -11.70
CA VAL A 66 2.85 13.29 -11.77
C VAL A 66 2.28 13.98 -10.54
N LEU A 67 2.81 13.64 -9.36
CA LEU A 67 2.42 14.27 -8.10
C LEU A 67 3.41 15.37 -7.72
N THR A 68 3.12 16.61 -8.15
CA THR A 68 3.88 17.78 -7.70
C THR A 68 3.47 18.19 -6.28
N PRO A 69 4.32 18.94 -5.55
CA PRO A 69 3.95 19.48 -4.25
C PRO A 69 2.64 20.29 -4.29
N GLU A 70 2.44 21.11 -5.32
CA GLU A 70 1.24 21.92 -5.51
C GLU A 70 0.01 21.03 -5.72
N PHE A 71 0.13 19.98 -6.54
CA PHE A 71 -0.94 19.02 -6.76
C PHE A 71 -1.34 18.32 -5.45
N ILE A 72 -0.36 17.86 -4.66
CA ILE A 72 -0.62 17.18 -3.39
C ILE A 72 -1.34 18.12 -2.41
N VAL A 73 -0.89 19.38 -2.31
CA VAL A 73 -1.51 20.39 -1.44
C VAL A 73 -2.93 20.70 -1.87
N ASP A 74 -3.18 20.87 -3.17
CA ASP A 74 -4.51 21.17 -3.69
C ASP A 74 -5.47 19.98 -3.56
N MET A 75 -5.01 18.77 -3.85
CA MET A 75 -5.77 17.54 -3.64
C MET A 75 -6.16 17.39 -2.17
N GLY A 76 -5.25 17.67 -1.24
CA GLY A 76 -5.48 17.57 0.20
C GLY A 76 -6.58 18.49 0.75
N LYS A 77 -6.96 19.58 0.07
CA LYS A 77 -8.00 20.52 0.55
C LYS A 77 -9.41 19.91 0.58
N GLY A 78 -9.65 18.84 -0.17
CA GLY A 78 -10.95 18.17 -0.25
C GLY A 78 -10.86 16.65 -0.30
N TYR A 79 -9.69 16.08 -0.02
CA TYR A 79 -9.48 14.64 -0.11
C TYR A 79 -10.20 13.90 1.01
N ASP A 80 -11.21 13.12 0.64
CA ASP A 80 -11.84 12.16 1.54
C ASP A 80 -11.10 10.82 1.45
N ALA A 81 -10.13 10.64 2.35
CA ALA A 81 -9.35 9.41 2.46
C ALA A 81 -10.24 8.19 2.73
N ARG A 82 -11.35 8.34 3.47
CA ARG A 82 -12.22 7.19 3.78
C ARG A 82 -12.91 6.68 2.52
N THR A 83 -13.48 7.60 1.73
CA THR A 83 -14.14 7.24 0.47
C THR A 83 -13.14 6.69 -0.54
N ALA A 84 -11.96 7.30 -0.65
CA ALA A 84 -10.90 6.80 -1.54
C ALA A 84 -10.42 5.40 -1.15
N ASN A 85 -10.17 5.16 0.14
CA ASN A 85 -9.74 3.85 0.64
C ASN A 85 -10.82 2.78 0.42
N ALA A 86 -12.08 3.11 0.64
CA ALA A 86 -13.20 2.20 0.37
C ALA A 86 -13.28 1.83 -1.12
N ALA A 87 -13.13 2.80 -2.03
CA ALA A 87 -13.11 2.54 -3.46
C ALA A 87 -11.91 1.68 -3.90
N ASN A 88 -10.73 1.92 -3.31
CA ASN A 88 -9.52 1.14 -3.54
C ASN A 88 -9.72 -0.33 -3.16
N VAL A 89 -10.28 -0.60 -1.97
CA VAL A 89 -10.60 -1.97 -1.53
C VAL A 89 -11.67 -2.60 -2.42
N GLU A 90 -12.73 -1.87 -2.75
CA GLU A 90 -13.83 -2.39 -3.57
C GLU A 90 -13.34 -2.85 -4.95
N GLU A 91 -12.49 -2.05 -5.60
CA GLU A 91 -11.86 -2.42 -6.86
C GLU A 91 -11.14 -3.77 -6.77
N ARG A 92 -10.50 -4.04 -5.62
CA ARG A 92 -9.59 -5.17 -5.41
C ARG A 92 -10.27 -6.39 -4.79
N LYS A 93 -11.55 -6.32 -4.47
CA LYS A 93 -12.32 -7.50 -3.99
C LYS A 93 -12.27 -8.68 -4.95
N ARG A 94 -12.21 -8.39 -6.25
CA ARG A 94 -12.11 -9.38 -7.33
C ARG A 94 -10.80 -10.18 -7.32
N TRP A 95 -9.75 -9.65 -6.69
CA TRP A 95 -8.44 -10.28 -6.67
C TRP A 95 -8.38 -11.42 -5.67
N THR A 96 -7.59 -12.43 -6.03
CA THR A 96 -7.30 -13.56 -5.16
C THR A 96 -6.28 -13.15 -4.09
N ARG A 97 -6.11 -14.01 -3.08
CA ARG A 97 -5.08 -13.83 -2.05
C ARG A 97 -3.68 -13.82 -2.67
N GLU A 98 -3.47 -14.66 -3.68
CA GLU A 98 -2.22 -14.74 -4.44
C GLU A 98 -1.98 -13.49 -5.28
N ASP A 99 -3.00 -12.97 -5.98
CA ASP A 99 -2.86 -11.72 -6.74
C ASP A 99 -2.44 -10.56 -5.83
N LEU A 100 -3.07 -10.45 -4.65
CA LEU A 100 -2.75 -9.41 -3.67
C LEU A 100 -1.32 -9.53 -3.13
N ARG A 101 -0.88 -10.76 -2.87
CA ARG A 101 0.48 -11.06 -2.42
C ARG A 101 1.50 -10.75 -3.51
N GLN A 102 1.24 -11.14 -4.76
CA GLN A 102 2.13 -10.89 -5.88
C GLN A 102 2.27 -9.40 -6.18
N MET A 103 1.17 -8.65 -6.14
CA MET A 103 1.23 -7.20 -6.31
C MET A 103 1.96 -6.51 -5.16
N LEU A 104 1.78 -7.00 -3.93
CA LEU A 104 2.55 -6.50 -2.79
C LEU A 104 4.04 -6.71 -3.01
N PHE A 105 4.47 -7.88 -3.51
CA PHE A 105 5.87 -8.16 -3.86
C PHE A 105 6.42 -7.16 -4.90
N GLU A 106 5.65 -6.85 -5.94
CA GLU A 106 6.09 -5.97 -7.04
C GLU A 106 6.17 -4.49 -6.63
N ALA A 107 5.38 -4.07 -5.64
CA ALA A 107 5.16 -2.67 -5.33
C ALA A 107 6.42 -1.86 -4.96
N HIS A 108 7.47 -2.51 -4.41
CA HIS A 108 8.72 -1.83 -4.04
C HIS A 108 9.99 -2.48 -4.62
N ASP A 109 9.97 -3.78 -4.93
CA ASP A 109 11.14 -4.46 -5.52
C ASP A 109 11.38 -4.01 -6.98
N ALA A 110 10.34 -3.50 -7.67
CA ALA A 110 10.49 -2.93 -9.01
C ALA A 110 11.08 -1.50 -9.01
N MET A 111 11.15 -0.82 -7.86
CA MET A 111 11.54 0.59 -7.78
C MET A 111 12.90 0.84 -7.10
N ILE A 112 13.54 -0.19 -6.55
CA ILE A 112 14.87 -0.13 -5.90
C ILE A 112 15.86 -0.93 -6.75
#